data_AF-A0A449D9E3-F1
#
_entry.id   AF-A0A449D9E3-F1
#
_cell.length_a   1.000
_cell.length_b   1.000
_cell.length_c   1.000
_cell.angle_alpha   90.00
_cell.angle_beta   90.00
_cell.angle_gamma   90.00
#
_symmetry.space_group_name_H-M   'P 1'
#
loop_
_entity.id
_entity.type
_entity.pdbx_description
1 polymer ?
#
loop_
_entity_poly.entity_id
_entity_poly.type
_entity_poly.pdbx_seq_one_letter_code
_entity_poly.pdbx_strand_id
1 'polypeptide(L)'
;MPSSLATPARAGYGVEAVHLDGMKTSAADIPPRKRVIVLIAAGLSVLLLAGIGVYGLIEGPRTGPPTDDDPAATSAPSEDGTRTPARIVPVVRSSDPETFARNVATAVFAWDTGAGFMPLDYTAVVMEVADPTGTEQAGLANDLAAYLPTREAWTDLRQYATTQHLEITDAFVPEAWATAEAQARPGQIIEGTTAVTIEGVRHRAGLWNDEPVESAHEVAFTVFVVCEPAYDTCHLLRLSELDNPLR
;
A
#
# COMPACT_ATOMS: atom_id res chain seq x y z
N MET A 1 -76.44 -23.78 31.23
CA MET A 1 -75.62 -22.68 31.79
C MET A 1 -74.35 -22.63 30.95
N PRO A 2 -74.09 -21.52 30.26
CA PRO A 2 -74.64 -21.29 28.91
C PRO A 2 -73.52 -21.33 27.83
N SER A 3 -73.80 -21.90 26.65
CA SER A 3 -74.31 -21.24 25.41
C SER A 3 -73.26 -20.31 24.78
N SER A 4 -73.03 -20.21 23.48
CA SER A 4 -73.91 -20.38 22.33
C SER A 4 -73.08 -20.43 21.03
N LEU A 5 -73.69 -21.04 20.01
CA LEU A 5 -73.38 -20.98 18.58
C LEU A 5 -73.20 -19.55 18.04
N ALA A 6 -72.42 -19.39 16.96
CA ALA A 6 -72.88 -18.78 15.69
C ALA A 6 -71.77 -18.69 14.62
N THR A 7 -72.03 -19.29 13.45
CA THR A 7 -71.53 -18.85 12.13
C THR A 7 -72.54 -17.80 11.60
N PRO A 8 -72.17 -16.77 10.82
CA PRO A 8 -72.15 -16.91 9.35
C PRO A 8 -71.15 -16.01 8.60
N ALA A 9 -71.23 -16.11 7.27
CA ALA A 9 -70.29 -15.63 6.26
C ALA A 9 -70.63 -14.25 5.64
N ARG A 10 -69.61 -13.71 4.95
CA ARG A 10 -69.60 -12.99 3.65
C ARG A 10 -69.90 -11.47 3.54
N ALA A 11 -69.14 -10.84 2.63
CA ALA A 11 -69.25 -9.54 1.93
C ALA A 11 -68.27 -8.45 2.43
N GLY A 12 -67.55 -7.66 1.62
CA GLY A 12 -67.45 -7.50 0.17
C GLY A 12 -66.42 -6.40 -0.19
N TYR A 13 -65.98 -6.43 -1.46
CA TYR A 13 -65.36 -5.42 -2.34
C TYR A 13 -64.80 -4.07 -1.82
N GLY A 14 -63.63 -3.69 -2.36
CA GLY A 14 -63.16 -2.31 -2.48
C GLY A 14 -61.81 -2.23 -3.19
N VAL A 15 -61.82 -2.13 -4.52
CA VAL A 15 -60.66 -1.73 -5.34
C VAL A 15 -60.65 -0.20 -5.34
N GLU A 16 -59.60 0.42 -4.80
CA GLU A 16 -59.40 1.87 -4.89
C GLU A 16 -58.15 2.15 -5.72
N ALA A 17 -58.39 2.68 -6.93
CA ALA A 17 -57.39 3.34 -7.74
C ALA A 17 -57.13 4.72 -7.14
N VAL A 18 -55.89 5.00 -6.73
CA VAL A 18 -55.48 6.35 -6.34
C VAL A 18 -54.64 6.95 -7.46
N HIS A 19 -55.24 7.97 -8.04
CA HIS A 19 -54.74 8.92 -9.02
C HIS A 19 -53.42 9.57 -8.52
N LEU A 20 -52.32 9.41 -9.27
CA LEU A 20 -51.12 10.23 -9.09
C LEU A 20 -51.36 11.58 -9.76
N ASP A 21 -51.54 12.61 -8.95
CA ASP A 21 -51.63 14.00 -9.38
C ASP A 21 -50.48 14.80 -8.75
N GLY A 22 -49.87 15.66 -9.56
CA GLY A 22 -49.25 16.90 -9.09
C GLY A 22 -47.87 16.84 -8.42
N MET A 23 -46.83 16.87 -9.26
CA MET A 23 -45.52 17.45 -8.96
C MET A 23 -45.66 18.90 -8.44
N LYS A 24 -45.28 19.16 -7.19
CA LYS A 24 -44.92 20.50 -6.70
C LYS A 24 -43.62 20.40 -5.89
N THR A 25 -42.52 20.76 -6.54
CA THR A 25 -41.23 21.02 -5.89
C THR A 25 -41.34 22.31 -5.07
N SER A 26 -41.58 22.19 -3.76
CA SER A 26 -41.26 23.28 -2.84
C SER A 26 -39.74 23.34 -2.68
N ALA A 27 -39.15 24.47 -3.07
CA ALA A 27 -37.75 24.78 -2.81
C ALA A 27 -37.49 24.64 -1.31
N ALA A 28 -36.59 23.71 -0.95
CA ALA A 28 -36.23 23.47 0.44
C ALA A 28 -35.51 24.70 1.00
N ASP A 29 -36.12 25.33 1.99
CA ASP A 29 -35.47 26.33 2.84
C ASP A 29 -34.29 25.67 3.57
N ILE A 30 -33.07 25.94 3.09
CA ILE A 30 -31.85 25.50 3.74
C ILE A 30 -31.70 26.31 5.04
N PRO A 31 -31.67 25.66 6.22
CA PRO A 31 -31.54 26.37 7.49
C PRO A 31 -30.27 27.23 7.49
N PRO A 32 -30.28 28.43 8.10
CA PRO A 32 -29.21 29.43 7.96
C PRO A 32 -27.83 28.90 8.35
N ARG A 33 -27.77 27.93 9.26
CA ARG A 33 -26.53 27.24 9.68
C ARG A 33 -25.90 26.40 8.57
N LYS A 34 -26.70 25.75 7.71
CA LYS A 34 -26.21 24.99 6.56
C LYS A 34 -25.77 25.91 5.41
N ARG A 35 -26.41 27.06 5.23
CA ARG A 35 -25.96 28.07 4.25
C ARG A 35 -24.60 28.64 4.60
N VAL A 36 -24.33 28.91 5.89
CA VAL A 36 -23.01 29.40 6.34
C VAL A 36 -21.91 28.37 6.08
N ILE A 37 -22.16 27.08 6.34
CA ILE A 37 -21.17 26.01 6.08
C ILE A 37 -20.87 25.89 4.58
N VAL A 38 -21.90 25.95 3.72
CA VAL A 38 -21.71 25.91 2.26
C VAL A 38 -20.92 27.12 1.76
N LEU A 39 -21.16 28.32 2.31
CA LEU A 39 -20.42 29.52 1.95
C LEU A 39 -18.96 29.47 2.39
N ILE A 40 -18.68 28.91 3.58
CA ILE A 40 -17.31 28.71 4.07
C ILE A 40 -16.57 27.69 3.20
N ALA A 41 -17.21 26.56 2.88
CA ALA A 41 -16.63 25.54 2.02
C ALA A 41 -16.31 26.09 0.62
N ALA A 42 -17.25 26.80 0.00
CA ALA A 42 -17.04 27.45 -1.29
C ALA A 42 -15.92 28.51 -1.23
N GLY A 43 -15.84 29.29 -0.15
CA GLY A 43 -14.78 30.28 0.05
C GLY A 43 -13.39 29.64 0.18
N LEU A 44 -13.27 28.53 0.92
CA LEU A 44 -12.02 27.78 1.03
C LEU A 44 -11.60 27.17 -0.32
N SER A 45 -12.54 26.65 -1.11
CA SER A 45 -12.25 26.14 -2.45
C SER A 45 -11.73 27.22 -3.39
N VAL A 46 -12.33 28.42 -3.38
CA VAL A 46 -11.86 29.53 -4.22
C VAL A 46 -10.47 30.01 -3.80
N LEU A 47 -10.18 30.06 -2.49
CA LEU A 47 -8.85 30.41 -1.97
C LEU A 47 -7.77 29.39 -2.36
N LEU A 48 -8.09 28.09 -2.31
CA LEU A 48 -7.19 27.02 -2.74
C LEU A 48 -6.89 27.11 -4.24
N LEU A 49 -7.91 27.35 -5.07
CA LEU A 49 -7.75 27.52 -6.52
C LEU A 49 -6.91 28.76 -6.86
N ALA A 50 -7.10 29.87 -6.13
CA ALA A 50 -6.31 31.08 -6.31
C ALA A 50 -4.83 30.88 -5.89
N GLY A 51 -4.56 30.10 -4.84
CA GLY A 51 -3.21 29.76 -4.42
C GLY A 51 -2.43 28.95 -5.47
N ILE A 52 -3.08 27.95 -6.08
CA ILE A 52 -2.49 27.11 -7.13
C ILE A 52 -2.21 27.94 -8.41
N GLY A 53 -3.13 28.85 -8.77
CA GLY A 53 -2.95 29.72 -9.93
C GLY A 53 -1.77 30.70 -9.82
N VAL A 54 -1.45 31.16 -8.61
CA VAL A 54 -0.29 32.05 -8.37
C VAL A 54 1.02 31.24 -8.35
N TYR A 55 1.00 30.03 -7.80
CA TYR A 55 2.20 29.18 -7.72
C TYR A 55 2.63 28.65 -9.11
N GLY A 56 1.68 28.34 -10.00
CA GLY A 56 1.97 27.91 -11.37
C GLY A 56 2.47 29.02 -12.32
N LEU A 57 2.40 30.29 -11.90
CA LEU A 57 2.83 31.45 -12.69
C LEU A 57 4.26 31.91 -12.37
N ILE A 58 4.83 31.43 -11.25
CA ILE A 58 6.20 31.77 -10.81
C ILE A 58 7.22 30.79 -11.43
N GLU A 59 6.86 29.51 -11.59
CA GLU A 59 7.62 28.53 -12.37
C GLU A 59 7.17 28.53 -13.85
N GLY A 60 7.58 29.56 -14.58
CA GLY A 60 7.28 29.69 -16.02
C GLY A 60 7.86 28.55 -16.89
N PRO A 61 7.30 28.31 -18.09
CA PRO A 61 7.78 27.26 -19.00
C PRO A 61 9.18 27.60 -19.51
N ARG A 62 10.15 26.67 -19.32
CA ARG A 62 11.47 26.77 -19.95
C ARG A 62 11.31 26.68 -21.46
N THR A 63 11.45 27.80 -22.15
CA THR A 63 11.61 27.87 -23.61
C THR A 63 13.08 28.09 -23.93
N GLY A 64 13.77 27.00 -24.30
CA GLY A 64 15.06 27.07 -24.99
C GLY A 64 14.84 27.16 -26.50
N PRO A 65 15.69 27.88 -27.26
CA PRO A 65 15.53 28.04 -28.71
C PRO A 65 15.84 26.75 -29.49
N PRO A 66 15.19 26.51 -30.64
CA PRO A 66 15.46 25.35 -31.48
C PRO A 66 16.79 25.56 -32.23
N THR A 67 17.64 24.53 -32.26
CA THR A 67 18.77 24.47 -33.19
C THR A 67 18.36 23.54 -34.32
N ASP A 68 18.21 24.11 -35.51
CA ASP A 68 18.09 23.38 -36.78
C ASP A 68 19.41 22.67 -37.09
N ASP A 69 19.33 21.37 -37.45
CA ASP A 69 20.13 20.70 -38.50
C ASP A 69 19.75 19.21 -38.60
N ASP A 70 18.99 18.88 -39.65
CA ASP A 70 18.85 17.65 -40.50
C ASP A 70 19.10 16.19 -39.98
N PRO A 71 18.61 15.13 -40.67
CA PRO A 71 17.49 15.00 -41.63
C PRO A 71 16.48 13.89 -41.22
N ALA A 72 15.39 13.78 -41.99
CA ALA A 72 14.30 12.82 -41.83
C ALA A 72 14.74 11.36 -41.58
N ALA A 73 14.40 10.83 -40.41
CA ALA A 73 14.24 9.40 -40.20
C ALA A 73 12.73 9.09 -40.11
N THR A 74 12.19 8.50 -41.17
CA THR A 74 10.96 7.73 -41.07
C THR A 74 11.23 6.55 -40.14
N SER A 75 10.97 6.71 -38.85
CA SER A 75 10.82 5.58 -37.94
C SER A 75 9.45 4.98 -38.21
N ALA A 76 9.42 3.92 -39.02
CA ALA A 76 8.31 2.99 -39.04
C ALA A 76 8.02 2.51 -37.59
N PRO A 77 6.79 2.09 -37.26
CA PRO A 77 6.55 1.48 -35.96
C PRO A 77 7.36 0.19 -35.89
N SER A 78 8.33 0.13 -34.99
CA SER A 78 8.90 -1.15 -34.57
C SER A 78 7.86 -1.85 -33.72
N GLU A 79 6.90 -2.50 -34.36
CA GLU A 79 6.27 -3.70 -33.80
C GLU A 79 7.36 -4.78 -33.70
N ASP A 80 7.32 -5.57 -32.63
CA ASP A 80 8.28 -6.59 -32.21
C ASP A 80 9.52 -6.13 -31.42
N GLY A 81 9.27 -5.46 -30.31
CA GLY A 81 10.06 -5.73 -29.10
C GLY A 81 9.51 -7.01 -28.45
N THR A 82 10.24 -8.13 -28.54
CA THR A 82 10.03 -9.24 -27.58
C THR A 82 10.23 -8.62 -26.20
N ARG A 83 9.13 -8.32 -25.49
CA ARG A 83 9.18 -7.74 -24.15
C ARG A 83 9.88 -8.78 -23.28
N THR A 84 11.17 -8.59 -23.00
CA THR A 84 11.88 -9.38 -22.00
C THR A 84 10.97 -9.45 -20.78
N PRO A 85 10.67 -10.64 -20.24
CA PRO A 85 9.81 -10.73 -19.08
C PRO A 85 10.41 -9.84 -17.99
N ALA A 86 9.58 -8.97 -17.41
CA ALA A 86 9.95 -8.27 -16.20
C ALA A 86 10.44 -9.32 -15.18
N ARG A 87 11.45 -8.99 -14.38
CA ARG A 87 11.95 -9.83 -13.29
C ARG A 87 11.86 -9.05 -11.99
N ILE A 88 11.51 -9.73 -10.91
CA ILE A 88 11.61 -9.15 -9.56
C ILE A 88 13.10 -9.04 -9.22
N VAL A 89 13.50 -7.90 -8.65
CA VAL A 89 14.89 -7.66 -8.23
C VAL A 89 15.17 -8.52 -7.00
N PRO A 90 16.21 -9.39 -7.02
CA PRO A 90 16.53 -10.23 -5.87
C PRO A 90 17.08 -9.42 -4.70
N VAL A 91 16.94 -9.96 -3.48
CA VAL A 91 17.59 -9.38 -2.29
C VAL A 91 19.10 -9.49 -2.43
N VAL A 92 19.78 -8.34 -2.37
CA VAL A 92 21.25 -8.30 -2.38
C VAL A 92 21.75 -8.81 -1.02
N ARG A 93 22.55 -9.89 -1.04
CA ARG A 93 23.16 -10.45 0.17
C ARG A 93 24.25 -9.52 0.71
N SER A 94 24.43 -9.54 2.04
CA SER A 94 25.45 -8.78 2.76
C SER A 94 25.85 -9.57 4.01
N SER A 95 27.10 -9.42 4.45
CA SER A 95 27.57 -9.90 5.76
C SER A 95 27.39 -8.86 6.88
N ASP A 96 27.16 -7.59 6.51
CA ASP A 96 26.77 -6.54 7.45
C ASP A 96 25.25 -6.63 7.71
N PRO A 97 24.81 -6.78 8.97
CA PRO A 97 23.41 -7.01 9.32
C PRO A 97 22.52 -5.82 8.97
N GLU A 98 22.99 -4.58 9.14
CA GLU A 98 22.21 -3.37 8.89
C GLU A 98 21.99 -3.18 7.38
N THR A 99 23.04 -3.35 6.58
CA THR A 99 22.96 -3.34 5.12
C THR A 99 22.06 -4.46 4.60
N PHE A 100 22.17 -5.68 5.15
CA PHE A 100 21.30 -6.79 4.78
C PHE A 100 19.83 -6.49 5.10
N ALA A 101 19.54 -5.98 6.31
CA ALA A 101 18.19 -5.62 6.71
C ALA A 101 17.57 -4.53 5.82
N ARG A 102 18.35 -3.53 5.41
CA ARG A 102 17.90 -2.52 4.42
C ARG A 102 17.56 -3.16 3.08
N ASN A 103 18.39 -4.07 2.58
CA ASN A 103 18.13 -4.76 1.31
C ASN A 103 16.85 -5.61 1.37
N VAL A 104 16.60 -6.29 2.50
CA VAL A 104 15.35 -7.02 2.76
C VAL A 104 14.17 -6.06 2.78
N ALA A 105 14.26 -4.97 3.55
CA ALA A 105 13.21 -3.97 3.67
C ALA A 105 12.83 -3.37 2.30
N THR A 106 13.82 -2.99 1.49
CA THR A 106 13.59 -2.52 0.12
C THR A 106 12.85 -3.57 -0.70
N ALA A 107 13.28 -4.83 -0.70
CA ALA A 107 12.66 -5.88 -1.50
C ALA A 107 11.20 -6.20 -1.09
N VAL A 108 10.89 -6.19 0.22
CA VAL A 108 9.54 -6.42 0.73
C VAL A 108 8.56 -5.34 0.28
N PHE A 109 9.04 -4.08 0.20
CA PHE A 109 8.19 -2.94 -0.12
C PHE A 109 8.18 -2.53 -1.58
N ALA A 110 9.16 -2.98 -2.38
CA ALA A 110 9.31 -2.64 -3.80
C ALA A 110 8.50 -3.58 -4.70
N TRP A 111 7.24 -3.22 -4.94
CA TRP A 111 6.37 -3.98 -5.82
C TRP A 111 5.56 -3.12 -6.78
N ASP A 112 5.16 -3.75 -7.88
CA ASP A 112 4.35 -3.16 -8.95
C ASP A 112 3.25 -4.17 -9.35
N THR A 113 2.00 -3.73 -9.23
CA THR A 113 0.82 -4.55 -9.58
C THR A 113 0.63 -4.74 -11.07
N GLY A 114 1.18 -3.84 -11.90
CA GLY A 114 1.18 -3.85 -13.36
C GLY A 114 2.32 -4.67 -13.97
N ALA A 115 3.33 -5.06 -13.19
CA ALA A 115 4.49 -5.84 -13.66
C ALA A 115 4.18 -7.30 -14.05
N GLY A 116 2.93 -7.76 -13.88
CA GLY A 116 2.49 -9.12 -14.22
C GLY A 116 2.76 -10.17 -13.13
N PHE A 117 3.25 -9.74 -11.97
CA PHE A 117 3.48 -10.59 -10.80
C PHE A 117 2.31 -10.58 -9.81
N MET A 118 2.31 -11.56 -8.93
CA MET A 118 1.40 -11.73 -7.80
C MET A 118 2.19 -11.61 -6.48
N PRO A 119 1.52 -11.34 -5.34
CA PRO A 119 2.20 -11.19 -4.04
C PRO A 119 3.18 -12.33 -3.71
N LEU A 120 2.79 -13.57 -4.00
CA LEU A 120 3.60 -14.75 -3.71
C LEU A 120 4.93 -14.78 -4.49
N ASP A 121 4.99 -14.16 -5.68
CA ASP A 121 6.23 -14.08 -6.46
C ASP A 121 7.25 -13.17 -5.75
N TYR A 122 6.79 -12.08 -5.13
CA TYR A 122 7.64 -11.21 -4.31
C TYR A 122 8.08 -11.90 -3.02
N THR A 123 7.17 -12.65 -2.36
CA THR A 123 7.53 -13.49 -1.21
C THR A 123 8.63 -14.49 -1.57
N ALA A 124 8.51 -15.17 -2.72
CA ALA A 124 9.48 -16.19 -3.14
C ALA A 124 10.91 -15.62 -3.23
N VAL A 125 11.06 -14.40 -3.76
CA VAL A 125 12.37 -13.73 -3.86
C VAL A 125 12.98 -13.42 -2.49
N VAL A 126 12.16 -12.99 -1.52
CA VAL A 126 12.66 -12.74 -0.15
C VAL A 126 13.02 -14.05 0.56
N MET A 127 12.30 -15.14 0.26
CA MET A 127 12.59 -16.47 0.83
C MET A 127 13.93 -17.06 0.35
N GLU A 128 14.51 -16.59 -0.76
CA GLU A 128 15.84 -17.04 -1.23
C GLU A 128 17.01 -16.64 -0.31
N VAL A 129 16.77 -15.69 0.60
CA VAL A 129 17.75 -15.27 1.61
C VAL A 129 17.33 -15.68 3.03
N ALA A 130 16.27 -16.46 3.18
CA ALA A 130 15.88 -17.04 4.45
C ALA A 130 16.98 -17.96 5.00
N ASP A 131 16.95 -18.20 6.31
CA ASP A 131 17.84 -19.17 6.95
C ASP A 131 17.72 -20.58 6.31
N PRO A 132 18.84 -21.16 5.84
CA PRO A 132 18.83 -22.40 5.06
C PRO A 132 18.48 -23.64 5.90
N THR A 133 18.49 -23.57 7.24
CA THR A 133 18.06 -24.69 8.08
C THR A 133 16.56 -24.99 7.94
N GLY A 134 15.79 -23.98 7.52
CA GLY A 134 14.34 -24.07 7.40
C GLY A 134 13.58 -23.85 8.71
N THR A 135 14.27 -23.67 9.84
CA THR A 135 13.64 -23.57 11.17
C THR A 135 12.64 -22.41 11.27
N GLU A 136 13.00 -21.23 10.78
CA GLU A 136 12.16 -20.04 10.86
C GLU A 136 11.30 -19.81 9.61
N GLN A 137 11.44 -20.61 8.55
CA GLN A 137 10.82 -20.31 7.24
C GLN A 137 9.29 -20.27 7.28
N ALA A 138 8.64 -21.12 8.08
CA ALA A 138 7.19 -21.08 8.24
C ALA A 138 6.73 -19.81 8.96
N GLY A 139 7.47 -19.38 9.98
CA GLY A 139 7.22 -18.12 10.69
C GLY A 139 7.45 -16.91 9.78
N LEU A 140 8.56 -16.89 9.06
CA LEU A 140 8.91 -15.84 8.12
C LEU A 140 7.86 -15.69 7.00
N ALA A 141 7.39 -16.80 6.43
CA ALA A 141 6.34 -16.77 5.41
C ALA A 141 5.04 -16.17 5.96
N ASN A 142 4.70 -16.48 7.21
CA ASN A 142 3.56 -15.86 7.89
C ASN A 142 3.77 -14.37 8.13
N ASP A 143 4.96 -13.95 8.55
CA ASP A 143 5.27 -12.53 8.74
C ASP A 143 5.15 -11.80 7.39
N LEU A 144 5.78 -12.28 6.31
CA LEU A 144 5.73 -11.67 4.98
C LEU A 144 4.30 -11.53 4.42
N ALA A 145 3.41 -12.47 4.73
CA ALA A 145 2.01 -12.39 4.34
C ALA A 145 1.27 -11.17 4.94
N ALA A 146 1.76 -10.62 6.06
CA ALA A 146 1.23 -9.41 6.67
C ALA A 146 1.79 -8.11 6.04
N TYR A 147 2.90 -8.18 5.30
CA TYR A 147 3.52 -7.02 4.65
C TYR A 147 2.98 -6.76 3.24
N LEU A 148 2.52 -7.82 2.56
CA LEU A 148 2.04 -7.75 1.19
C LEU A 148 0.51 -7.64 1.14
N PRO A 149 -0.07 -6.95 0.12
CA PRO A 149 -1.51 -6.97 -0.09
C PRO A 149 -2.04 -8.39 -0.28
N THR A 150 -3.26 -8.64 0.19
CA THR A 150 -3.96 -9.89 -0.12
C THR A 150 -4.17 -10.03 -1.64
N ARG A 151 -4.44 -11.25 -2.12
CA ARG A 151 -4.66 -11.49 -3.56
C ARG A 151 -5.84 -10.66 -4.13
N GLU A 152 -6.89 -10.50 -3.33
CA GLU A 152 -8.05 -9.67 -3.69
C GLU A 152 -7.65 -8.19 -3.78
N ALA A 153 -7.04 -7.65 -2.72
CA ALA A 153 -6.55 -6.27 -2.72
C ALA A 153 -5.55 -6.00 -3.85
N TRP A 154 -4.69 -6.95 -4.18
CA TRP A 154 -3.77 -6.84 -5.32
C TRP A 154 -4.49 -6.69 -6.66
N THR A 155 -5.60 -7.41 -6.84
CA THR A 155 -6.42 -7.34 -8.05
C THR A 155 -7.10 -5.98 -8.16
N ASP A 156 -7.57 -5.43 -7.03
CA ASP A 156 -8.15 -4.09 -6.98
C ASP A 156 -7.10 -3.01 -7.27
N LEU A 157 -5.94 -3.07 -6.60
CA LEU A 157 -4.83 -2.14 -6.79
C LEU A 157 -4.28 -2.13 -8.23
N ARG A 158 -4.32 -3.28 -8.91
CA ARG A 158 -3.90 -3.39 -10.32
C ARG A 158 -4.73 -2.52 -11.25
N GLN A 159 -6.00 -2.28 -10.95
CA GLN A 159 -6.87 -1.40 -11.75
C GLN A 159 -6.35 0.05 -11.76
N TYR A 160 -5.58 0.43 -10.74
CA TYR A 160 -4.98 1.75 -10.56
C TYR A 160 -3.48 1.76 -10.86
N ALA A 161 -2.94 0.71 -11.50
CA ALA A 161 -1.51 0.56 -11.77
C ALA A 161 -0.63 0.85 -10.52
N THR A 162 -1.08 0.40 -9.35
CA THR A 162 -0.43 0.79 -8.09
C THR A 162 0.98 0.21 -7.99
N THR A 163 1.92 1.07 -7.61
CA THR A 163 3.28 0.70 -7.22
C THR A 163 3.53 1.09 -5.76
N GLN A 164 4.50 0.44 -5.14
CA GLN A 164 4.97 0.76 -3.80
C GLN A 164 6.48 0.72 -3.75
N HIS A 165 7.06 1.59 -2.93
CA HIS A 165 8.45 1.50 -2.50
C HIS A 165 8.59 2.01 -1.06
N LEU A 166 9.77 1.81 -0.48
CA LEU A 166 10.15 2.30 0.84
C LEU A 166 11.34 3.23 0.72
N GLU A 167 11.23 4.43 1.29
CA GLU A 167 12.35 5.31 1.58
C GLU A 167 12.78 5.04 3.03
N ILE A 168 13.95 4.43 3.22
CA ILE A 168 14.46 4.11 4.55
C ILE A 168 15.11 5.37 5.14
N THR A 169 14.62 5.81 6.30
CA THR A 169 15.15 6.98 7.01
C THR A 169 16.16 6.58 8.07
N ASP A 170 15.99 5.41 8.69
CA ASP A 170 16.93 4.90 9.68
C ASP A 170 16.99 3.37 9.68
N ALA A 171 18.12 2.82 10.10
CA ALA A 171 18.23 1.41 10.48
C ALA A 171 19.26 1.26 11.59
N PHE A 172 18.89 0.58 12.67
CA PHE A 172 19.74 0.44 13.85
C PHE A 172 19.39 -0.82 14.65
N VAL A 173 20.32 -1.29 15.47
CA VAL A 173 20.04 -2.35 16.46
C VAL A 173 19.37 -1.70 17.68
N PRO A 174 18.12 -2.06 18.04
CA PRO A 174 17.40 -1.42 19.14
C PRO A 174 18.00 -1.80 20.50
N GLU A 175 17.92 -0.91 21.48
CA GLU A 175 18.50 -1.14 22.82
C GLU A 175 17.88 -2.36 23.51
N ALA A 176 16.59 -2.62 23.29
CA ALA A 176 15.93 -3.81 23.82
C ALA A 176 16.50 -5.13 23.28
N TRP A 177 17.25 -5.14 22.15
CA TRP A 177 17.89 -6.36 21.67
C TRP A 177 18.88 -6.92 22.69
N ALA A 178 19.73 -6.06 23.27
CA ALA A 178 20.69 -6.49 24.30
C ALA A 178 19.98 -7.08 25.54
N THR A 179 18.79 -6.57 25.86
CA THR A 179 17.95 -7.12 26.94
C THR A 179 17.39 -8.48 26.56
N ALA A 180 16.92 -8.66 25.31
CA ALA A 180 16.43 -9.94 24.82
C ALA A 180 17.53 -11.01 24.82
N GLU A 181 18.75 -10.65 24.42
CA GLU A 181 19.93 -11.54 24.48
C GLU A 181 20.25 -11.96 25.92
N ALA A 182 20.28 -11.01 26.85
CA ALA A 182 20.57 -11.31 28.26
C ALA A 182 19.51 -12.20 28.93
N GLN A 183 18.27 -12.15 28.43
CA GLN A 183 17.15 -12.94 28.95
C GLN A 183 16.96 -14.29 28.24
N ALA A 184 17.64 -14.50 27.11
CA ALA A 184 17.53 -15.72 26.34
C ALA A 184 18.09 -16.92 27.10
N ARG A 185 17.42 -18.06 27.02
CA ARG A 185 17.97 -19.32 27.51
C ARG A 185 19.16 -19.75 26.64
N PRO A 186 20.14 -20.48 27.18
CA PRO A 186 21.25 -21.03 26.38
C PRO A 186 20.72 -21.79 25.15
N GLY A 187 21.22 -21.42 23.96
CA GLY A 187 20.82 -22.02 22.69
C GLY A 187 19.44 -21.58 22.15
N GLN A 188 18.74 -20.66 22.82
CA GLN A 188 17.48 -20.10 22.31
C GLN A 188 17.71 -19.13 21.15
N ILE A 189 18.81 -18.39 21.18
CA ILE A 189 19.24 -17.49 20.12
C ILE A 189 20.51 -18.08 19.52
N ILE A 190 20.53 -18.23 18.19
CA ILE A 190 21.70 -18.70 17.46
C ILE A 190 22.79 -17.62 17.55
N GLU A 191 24.03 -18.02 17.77
CA GLU A 191 25.16 -17.09 17.79
C GLU A 191 25.24 -16.31 16.46
N GLY A 192 25.48 -15.01 16.52
CA GLY A 192 25.46 -14.13 15.34
C GLY A 192 24.06 -13.64 14.94
N THR A 193 23.02 -13.99 15.70
CA THR A 193 21.69 -13.37 15.53
C THR A 193 21.69 -11.95 16.05
N THR A 194 21.08 -11.04 15.31
CA THR A 194 20.77 -9.68 15.77
C THR A 194 19.39 -9.23 15.27
N ALA A 195 18.91 -8.10 15.79
CA ALA A 195 17.69 -7.44 15.37
C ALA A 195 18.02 -6.06 14.84
N VAL A 196 17.52 -5.71 13.66
CA VAL A 196 17.68 -4.38 13.06
C VAL A 196 16.31 -3.75 12.88
N THR A 197 16.03 -2.69 13.62
CA THR A 197 14.83 -1.88 13.42
C THR A 197 15.03 -0.96 12.23
N ILE A 198 14.09 -0.98 11.30
CA ILE A 198 13.98 -0.13 10.12
C ILE A 198 12.90 0.90 10.39
N GLU A 199 13.23 2.17 10.17
CA GLU A 199 12.26 3.26 10.08
C GLU A 199 12.29 3.84 8.67
N GLY A 200 11.13 4.22 8.15
CA GLY A 200 11.06 4.79 6.80
C GLY A 200 9.68 5.32 6.43
N VAL A 201 9.58 5.78 5.19
CA VAL A 201 8.35 6.28 4.58
C VAL A 201 7.96 5.35 3.44
N ARG A 202 6.82 4.68 3.59
CA ARG A 202 6.20 3.87 2.54
C ARG A 202 5.46 4.79 1.58
N HIS A 203 5.89 4.77 0.33
CA HIS A 203 5.27 5.52 -0.76
C HIS A 203 4.44 4.59 -1.63
N ARG A 204 3.23 5.02 -2.01
CA ARG A 204 2.41 4.39 -3.04
C ARG A 204 2.06 5.41 -4.10
N ALA A 205 2.13 4.99 -5.35
CA ALA A 205 1.68 5.77 -6.49
C ALA A 205 0.71 4.94 -7.33
N GLY A 206 -0.22 5.59 -8.01
CA GLY A 206 -1.17 4.95 -8.91
C GLY A 206 -1.91 5.98 -9.76
N LEU A 207 -2.94 5.52 -10.47
CA LEU A 207 -3.78 6.34 -11.34
C LEU A 207 -5.23 6.30 -10.86
N TRP A 208 -5.89 7.45 -10.80
CA TRP A 208 -7.32 7.58 -10.55
C TRP A 208 -7.96 8.43 -11.64
N ASN A 209 -8.84 7.84 -12.46
CA ASN A 209 -9.38 8.49 -13.68
C ASN A 209 -8.27 9.07 -14.58
N ASP A 210 -7.22 8.29 -14.81
CA ASP A 210 -6.01 8.66 -15.57
C ASP A 210 -5.15 9.78 -14.96
N GLU A 211 -5.51 10.29 -13.78
CA GLU A 211 -4.70 11.27 -13.05
C GLU A 211 -3.78 10.58 -12.02
N PRO A 212 -2.49 10.95 -11.93
CA PRO A 212 -1.59 10.44 -10.91
C PRO A 212 -2.06 10.76 -9.48
N VAL A 213 -2.00 9.77 -8.60
CA VAL A 213 -2.25 9.91 -7.17
C VAL A 213 -1.13 9.25 -6.36
N GLU A 214 -0.78 9.86 -5.24
CA GLU A 214 0.29 9.38 -4.37
C GLU A 214 -0.14 9.41 -2.89
N SER A 215 0.41 8.49 -2.11
CA SER A 215 0.29 8.49 -0.65
C SER A 215 1.59 8.10 0.01
N ALA A 216 1.88 8.71 1.16
CA ALA A 216 3.08 8.47 1.95
C ALA A 216 2.69 8.20 3.40
N HIS A 217 3.30 7.18 4.01
CA HIS A 217 3.03 6.80 5.40
C HIS A 217 4.33 6.39 6.07
N GLU A 218 4.60 6.94 7.25
CA GLU A 218 5.68 6.44 8.11
C GLU A 218 5.40 5.00 8.49
N VAL A 219 6.45 4.18 8.49
CA VAL A 219 6.41 2.79 8.92
C VAL A 219 7.65 2.47 9.75
N ALA A 220 7.49 1.52 10.69
CA ALA A 220 8.62 0.99 11.44
C ALA A 220 8.46 -0.49 11.72
N PHE A 221 9.53 -1.27 11.62
CA PHE A 221 9.51 -2.71 11.88
C PHE A 221 10.91 -3.24 12.15
N THR A 222 11.03 -4.45 12.68
CA THR A 222 12.31 -5.08 13.01
C THR A 222 12.55 -6.29 12.13
N VAL A 223 13.76 -6.35 11.57
CA VAL A 223 14.28 -7.48 10.81
C VAL A 223 15.20 -8.30 11.71
N PHE A 224 14.86 -9.57 11.94
CA PHE A 224 15.71 -10.48 12.70
C PHE A 224 16.60 -11.24 11.72
N VAL A 225 17.91 -11.15 11.91
CA VAL A 225 18.92 -11.65 10.97
C VAL A 225 19.95 -12.49 11.71
N VAL A 226 20.54 -13.47 11.04
CA VAL A 226 21.69 -14.23 11.56
C VAL A 226 22.85 -14.14 10.58
N CYS A 227 24.03 -13.76 11.07
CA CYS A 227 25.23 -13.53 10.26
C CYS A 227 26.41 -14.34 10.86
N GLU A 228 27.61 -13.78 10.84
CA GLU A 228 28.76 -14.37 11.52
C GLU A 228 28.52 -14.44 13.04
N PRO A 229 29.00 -15.50 13.72
CA PRO A 229 29.83 -16.58 13.20
C PRO A 229 29.05 -17.78 12.61
N ALA A 230 27.71 -17.76 12.63
CA ALA A 230 26.92 -18.87 12.09
C ALA A 230 27.04 -19.00 10.57
N TYR A 231 27.14 -17.87 9.86
CA TYR A 231 27.23 -17.80 8.41
C TYR A 231 28.15 -16.67 7.92
N ASP A 232 28.83 -16.88 6.79
CA ASP A 232 29.68 -15.85 6.15
C ASP A 232 28.86 -14.67 5.57
N THR A 233 27.58 -14.90 5.27
CA THR A 233 26.62 -13.86 4.85
C THR A 233 25.36 -13.95 5.69
N CYS A 234 24.71 -12.82 5.91
CA CYS A 234 23.48 -12.77 6.69
C CYS A 234 22.33 -13.53 6.01
N HIS A 235 21.50 -14.14 6.85
CA HIS A 235 20.24 -14.78 6.50
C HIS A 235 19.08 -14.17 7.28
N LEU A 236 17.92 -14.11 6.63
CA LEU A 236 16.69 -13.60 7.22
C LEU A 236 16.03 -14.68 8.07
N LEU A 237 15.73 -14.35 9.33
CA LEU A 237 15.03 -15.23 10.24
C LEU A 237 13.54 -14.89 10.28
N ARG A 238 13.20 -13.67 10.71
CA ARG A 238 11.83 -13.24 11.00
C ARG A 238 11.66 -11.74 10.72
N LEU A 239 10.42 -11.30 10.58
CA LEU A 239 10.06 -9.89 10.61
C LEU A 239 9.12 -9.66 11.80
N SER A 240 9.25 -8.52 12.49
CA SER A 240 8.21 -8.10 13.42
C SER A 240 6.91 -7.79 12.68
N GLU A 241 5.82 -7.61 13.43
CA GLU A 241 4.64 -6.95 12.87
C GLU A 241 4.99 -5.52 12.42
N LEU A 242 4.35 -5.09 11.33
CA LEU A 242 4.51 -3.74 10.80
C LEU A 242 3.97 -2.71 11.80
N ASP A 243 4.70 -1.62 11.99
CA ASP A 243 4.42 -0.53 12.94
C ASP A 243 4.48 -0.95 14.42
N ASN A 244 5.05 -2.14 14.68
CA ASN A 244 5.30 -2.66 16.01
C ASN A 244 6.77 -3.16 16.13
N PRO A 245 7.76 -2.26 15.94
CA PRO A 245 9.17 -2.62 16.02
C PRO A 245 9.60 -2.88 17.48
N LEU A 246 10.70 -3.60 17.63
CA LEU A 246 11.49 -3.62 18.85
C LEU A 246 12.13 -2.23 19.06
N ARG A 247 12.04 -1.70 20.28
CA ARG A 247 12.50 -0.35 20.67
C ARG A 247 13.60 -0.46 21.71
#